data_AF-A0A7J2SG72-F1
#
_entry.id   AF-A0A7J2SG72-F1
#
_cell.length_a   1.000
_cell.length_b   1.000
_cell.length_c   1.000
_cell.angle_alpha   90.00
_cell.angle_beta   90.00
_cell.angle_gamma   90.00
#
_symmetry.space_group_name_H-M   'P 1'
#
loop_
_entity.id
_entity.type
_entity.pdbx_description
1 polymer ?
#
loop_
_entity_poly.entity_id
_entity_poly.type
_entity_poly.pdbx_seq_one_letter_code
_entity_poly.pdbx_strand_id
1 'polypeptide(L)'
;MRKIVVRRRGYRRKDGTYVKPTTYKMRDRGKPGKTPKSKRWYKPKRKLRYKGMEWHARNKASYRRRVLSGLVKRRGYATVVRELNALRNVTTSRQTKRAAESDMNWLRRKYGG
;
A
#
# COMPACT_ATOMS: atom_id res chain seq x y z
N MET A 1 -10.25 -4.20 23.83
CA MET A 1 -9.62 -3.14 22.99
C MET A 1 -10.18 -1.79 23.39
N ARG A 2 -9.33 -0.79 23.66
CA ARG A 2 -9.75 0.55 24.09
C ARG A 2 -10.45 1.29 22.93
N LYS A 3 -11.55 1.98 23.21
CA LYS A 3 -12.22 2.89 22.25
C LYS A 3 -11.66 4.30 22.47
N ILE A 4 -11.28 4.98 21.39
CA ILE A 4 -10.85 6.38 21.42
C ILE A 4 -11.97 7.30 20.93
N VAL A 5 -12.02 8.50 21.48
CA VAL A 5 -12.93 9.55 21.03
C VAL A 5 -12.21 10.36 19.95
N VAL A 6 -12.72 10.32 18.73
CA VAL A 6 -12.19 11.09 17.61
C VAL A 6 -13.03 12.36 17.47
N ARG A 7 -12.39 13.52 17.59
CA ARG A 7 -13.00 14.83 17.39
C ARG A 7 -12.53 15.39 16.05
N ARG A 8 -13.44 15.61 15.11
CA ARG A 8 -13.17 16.27 13.83
C ARG A 8 -13.61 17.72 13.90
N ARG A 9 -12.69 18.64 13.60
CA ARG A 9 -13.01 20.07 13.42
C ARG A 9 -13.85 20.25 12.16
N GLY A 10 -14.81 21.16 12.22
CA GLY A 10 -15.53 21.60 11.03
C GLY A 10 -14.59 22.37 10.11
N TYR A 11 -14.83 22.30 8.81
CA TYR A 11 -14.03 23.02 7.82
C TYR A 11 -14.87 23.32 6.57
N ARG A 12 -14.45 24.34 5.83
CA ARG A 12 -15.06 24.69 4.54
C ARG A 12 -14.30 24.00 3.42
N ARG A 13 -15.03 23.30 2.55
CA ARG A 13 -14.47 22.65 1.35
C ARG A 13 -14.16 23.69 0.28
N LYS A 14 -13.35 23.31 -0.71
CA LYS A 14 -13.02 24.18 -1.86
C LYS A 14 -14.25 24.59 -2.67
N ASP A 15 -15.31 23.78 -2.64
CA ASP A 15 -16.61 24.04 -3.26
C ASP A 15 -17.53 24.97 -2.42
N GLY A 16 -17.04 25.51 -1.31
CA GLY A 16 -17.80 26.41 -0.42
C GLY A 16 -18.66 25.72 0.64
N THR A 17 -18.88 24.40 0.54
CA THR A 17 -19.70 23.63 1.48
C THR A 17 -19.05 23.57 2.86
N TYR A 18 -19.80 23.94 3.91
CA TYR A 18 -19.35 23.81 5.29
C TYR A 18 -19.62 22.41 5.84
N VAL A 19 -18.55 21.71 6.22
CA VAL A 19 -18.63 20.42 6.90
C VAL A 19 -18.70 20.66 8.40
N LYS A 20 -19.81 20.28 9.03
CA LYS A 20 -20.00 20.40 10.49
C LYS A 20 -18.97 19.58 11.27
N PRO A 21 -18.53 20.04 12.46
CA PRO A 21 -17.70 19.24 13.35
C PRO A 21 -18.47 17.99 13.82
N THR A 22 -17.75 16.88 13.99
CA THR A 22 -18.35 15.61 14.44
C THR A 22 -17.43 14.95 15.45
N THR A 23 -18.04 14.36 16.49
CA THR A 23 -17.35 13.52 17.47
C THR A 23 -17.90 12.10 17.40
N TYR A 24 -17.05 11.09 17.24
CA TYR A 24 -17.47 9.69 17.24
C TYR A 24 -16.45 8.79 17.95
N LYS A 25 -16.93 7.66 18.48
CA LYS A 25 -16.09 6.65 19.13
C LYS A 25 -15.61 5.64 18.10
N MET A 26 -14.30 5.43 18.04
CA MET A 26 -13.69 4.44 17.14
C MET A 26 -12.82 3.48 17.95
N ARG A 27 -12.70 2.23 17.49
CA ARG A 27 -11.71 1.29 18.05
C ARG A 27 -10.31 1.88 17.84
N ASP A 28 -9.51 1.96 18.90
CA ASP A 28 -8.13 2.43 18.80
C ASP A 28 -7.33 1.50 17.88
N ARG A 29 -6.87 2.04 16.74
CA ARG A 29 -6.08 1.31 15.74
C ARG A 29 -4.57 1.61 15.87
N GLY A 30 -4.15 2.34 16.90
CA GLY A 30 -2.79 2.84 17.06
C GLY A 30 -2.50 4.08 16.21
N LYS A 31 -1.26 4.58 16.25
CA LYS A 31 -0.86 5.76 15.48
C LYS A 31 -0.94 5.47 13.96
N PRO A 32 -1.39 6.44 13.13
CA PRO A 32 -1.31 6.34 11.68
C PRO A 32 0.09 5.91 11.23
N GLY A 33 0.20 4.86 10.43
CA GLY A 33 1.49 4.33 9.95
C GLY A 33 2.32 3.55 10.98
N LYS A 34 1.87 3.38 12.23
CA LYS A 34 2.57 2.59 13.26
C LYS A 34 1.74 1.40 13.75
N THR A 35 1.29 0.55 12.83
CA THR A 35 0.69 -0.73 13.19
C THR A 35 1.72 -1.60 13.94
N PRO A 36 1.45 -2.03 15.19
CA PRO A 36 2.34 -2.92 15.95
C PRO A 36 2.69 -4.17 15.13
N LYS A 37 3.93 -4.68 15.24
CA LYS A 37 4.39 -5.84 14.45
C LYS A 37 3.42 -7.03 14.53
N SER A 38 2.89 -7.33 15.71
CA SER A 38 1.90 -8.40 15.97
C SER A 38 0.53 -8.19 15.31
N LYS A 39 0.18 -6.95 14.95
CA LYS A 39 -1.08 -6.58 14.30
C LYS A 39 -0.91 -6.25 12.81
N ARG A 40 0.29 -6.45 12.23
CA ARG A 40 0.51 -6.36 10.79
C ARG A 40 -0.24 -7.53 10.13
N TRP A 41 -1.50 -7.28 9.78
CA TRP A 41 -2.44 -8.24 9.20
C TRP A 41 -2.06 -8.74 7.80
N TYR A 42 -0.99 -8.20 7.20
CA TYR A 42 -0.54 -8.62 5.89
C TYR A 42 0.37 -9.85 6.00
N LYS A 43 -0.24 -11.03 6.01
CA LYS A 43 0.40 -12.23 5.47
C LYS A 43 0.23 -12.17 3.95
N PRO A 44 1.27 -11.93 3.13
CA PRO A 44 1.14 -12.10 1.69
C PRO A 44 0.88 -13.58 1.43
N LYS A 45 -0.40 -14.01 1.42
CA LYS A 45 -0.79 -15.34 0.96
C LYS A 45 -0.35 -15.57 -0.50
N ARG A 46 -0.07 -14.49 -1.22
CA ARG A 46 0.40 -14.49 -2.61
C ARG A 46 1.74 -13.81 -2.71
N LYS A 47 2.76 -14.60 -3.06
CA LYS A 47 4.03 -14.08 -3.57
C LYS A 47 3.76 -13.32 -4.87
N LEU A 48 4.56 -12.29 -5.15
CA LEU A 48 4.60 -11.60 -6.44
C LEU A 48 5.26 -12.54 -7.47
N ARG A 49 4.55 -13.61 -7.85
CA ARG A 49 5.03 -14.69 -8.72
C ARG A 49 4.15 -14.82 -9.97
N TYR A 50 4.79 -14.84 -11.13
CA TYR A 50 4.15 -14.99 -12.43
C TYR A 50 4.92 -15.98 -13.30
N LYS A 51 4.26 -17.07 -13.74
CA LYS A 51 4.85 -18.13 -14.59
C LYS A 51 6.25 -18.57 -14.12
N GLY A 52 6.36 -19.00 -12.86
CA GLY A 52 7.64 -19.43 -12.26
C GLY A 52 8.62 -18.30 -11.88
N MET A 53 8.44 -17.09 -12.39
CA MET A 53 9.28 -15.94 -12.05
C MET A 53 8.80 -15.24 -10.78
N GLU A 54 9.71 -14.95 -9.85
CA GLU A 54 9.40 -14.30 -8.58
C GLU A 54 10.03 -12.90 -8.49
N TRP A 55 9.22 -11.92 -8.10
CA TRP A 55 9.72 -10.59 -7.79
C TRP A 55 10.59 -10.66 -6.53
N HIS A 56 11.82 -10.18 -6.63
CA HIS A 56 12.73 -10.03 -5.50
C HIS A 56 13.53 -8.75 -5.65
N ALA A 57 13.82 -8.06 -4.54
CA ALA A 57 14.49 -6.76 -4.56
C ALA A 57 15.90 -6.80 -5.15
N ARG A 58 16.59 -7.95 -5.03
CA ARG A 58 17.92 -8.18 -5.61
C ARG A 58 17.91 -8.41 -7.12
N ASN A 59 16.77 -8.76 -7.71
CA ASN A 59 16.68 -9.00 -9.15
C ASN A 59 16.82 -7.67 -9.90
N LYS A 60 17.36 -7.70 -11.12
CA LYS A 60 17.45 -6.53 -12.01
C LYS A 60 16.07 -5.91 -12.23
N ALA A 61 16.01 -4.59 -12.39
CA ALA A 61 14.74 -3.86 -12.55
C ALA A 61 13.93 -4.34 -13.77
N SER A 62 14.60 -4.68 -14.87
CA SER A 62 13.97 -5.26 -16.07
C SER A 62 13.23 -6.57 -15.74
N TYR A 63 13.87 -7.48 -15.00
CA TYR A 63 13.27 -8.73 -14.56
C TYR A 63 12.05 -8.50 -13.68
N ARG A 64 12.18 -7.64 -12.66
CA ARG A 64 11.07 -7.30 -11.76
C ARG A 64 9.87 -6.73 -12.51
N ARG A 65 10.10 -5.80 -13.43
CA ARG A 65 9.05 -5.15 -14.24
C ARG A 65 8.39 -6.12 -15.23
N ARG A 66 9.12 -7.12 -15.74
CA ARG A 66 8.56 -8.22 -16.55
C ARG A 66 7.55 -9.04 -15.73
N VAL A 67 7.94 -9.44 -14.51
CA VAL A 67 7.04 -10.15 -13.57
C VAL A 67 5.80 -9.32 -13.28
N LEU A 68 5.98 -8.05 -12.92
CA LEU A 68 4.88 -7.15 -12.57
C LEU A 68 3.95 -6.90 -13.77
N SER A 69 4.47 -6.74 -14.98
CA SER A 69 3.64 -6.61 -16.19
C SER A 69 2.73 -7.82 -16.39
N GLY A 70 3.28 -9.03 -16.21
CA GLY A 70 2.50 -10.27 -16.28
C GLY A 70 1.43 -10.35 -15.18
N LEU A 71 1.76 -9.90 -13.96
CA LEU A 71 0.79 -9.83 -12.87
C LEU A 71 -0.31 -8.80 -13.13
N VAL A 72 0.01 -7.64 -13.69
CA VAL A 72 -0.97 -6.59 -14.02
C VAL A 72 -1.96 -7.12 -15.06
N LYS A 73 -1.48 -7.78 -16.13
CA LYS A 73 -2.36 -8.40 -17.14
C LYS A 73 -3.31 -9.44 -16.55
N ARG A 74 -2.88 -10.18 -15.52
CA ARG A 74 -3.68 -11.26 -14.91
C ARG A 74 -4.60 -10.79 -13.77
N ARG A 75 -4.17 -9.82 -12.97
CA ARG A 75 -4.83 -9.45 -11.68
C ARG A 75 -5.30 -7.99 -11.62
N GLY A 76 -4.97 -7.19 -12.63
CA GLY A 76 -5.22 -5.75 -12.67
C GLY A 76 -4.17 -4.91 -11.95
N TYR A 77 -4.03 -3.66 -12.40
CA TYR A 77 -3.06 -2.69 -11.90
C TYR A 77 -3.21 -2.41 -10.40
N ALA A 78 -4.43 -2.08 -9.95
CA ALA A 78 -4.69 -1.71 -8.56
C ALA A 78 -4.29 -2.80 -7.56
N THR A 79 -4.51 -4.08 -7.92
CA THR A 79 -4.13 -5.24 -7.10
C THR A 79 -2.62 -5.31 -6.93
N VAL A 80 -1.86 -5.19 -8.02
CA VAL A 80 -0.39 -5.29 -7.99
C VAL A 80 0.24 -4.12 -7.22
N VAL A 81 -0.29 -2.90 -7.37
CA VAL A 81 0.19 -1.74 -6.60
C VAL A 81 -0.09 -1.90 -5.11
N ARG A 82 -1.26 -2.43 -4.72
CA ARG A 82 -1.55 -2.73 -3.31
C ARG A 82 -0.60 -3.78 -2.73
N GLU A 83 -0.29 -4.84 -3.48
CA GLU A 83 0.68 -5.87 -3.07
C GLU A 83 2.09 -5.29 -2.88
N LEU A 84 2.56 -4.43 -3.80
CA LEU A 84 3.86 -3.74 -3.66
C LEU A 84 3.89 -2.74 -2.51
N ASN A 85 2.81 -1.97 -2.32
CA ASN A 85 2.72 -1.01 -1.22
C ASN A 85 2.70 -1.73 0.13
N ALA A 86 1.99 -2.86 0.22
CA ALA A 86 2.00 -3.71 1.39
C ALA A 86 3.43 -4.23 1.68
N LEU A 87 4.12 -4.76 0.66
CA LEU A 87 5.50 -5.22 0.78
C LEU A 87 6.44 -4.12 1.29
N ARG A 88 6.32 -2.92 0.73
CA ARG A 88 7.08 -1.72 1.13
C ARG A 88 6.88 -1.35 2.60
N ASN A 89 5.66 -1.52 3.12
CA ASN A 89 5.31 -1.15 4.49
C ASN A 89 5.68 -2.22 5.52
N VAL A 90 5.67 -3.50 5.15
CA VAL A 90 5.99 -4.60 6.07
C VAL A 90 7.47 -4.92 6.16
N THR A 91 8.23 -4.67 5.08
CA THR A 91 9.66 -4.98 5.04
C THR A 91 10.48 -4.06 5.96
N THR A 92 11.51 -4.61 6.60
CA THR A 92 12.55 -3.85 7.31
C THR A 92 13.73 -3.51 6.40
N SER A 93 13.84 -4.16 5.24
CA SER A 93 14.95 -3.96 4.30
C SER A 93 14.79 -2.67 3.51
N ARG A 94 15.79 -1.78 3.60
CA ARG A 94 15.85 -0.54 2.82
C ARG A 94 15.90 -0.81 1.33
N GLN A 95 16.60 -1.87 0.91
CA GLN A 95 16.69 -2.28 -0.49
C GLN A 95 15.32 -2.68 -1.04
N THR A 96 14.58 -3.51 -0.31
CA THR A 96 13.22 -3.93 -0.70
C THR A 96 12.27 -2.74 -0.77
N LYS A 97 12.35 -1.83 0.19
CA LYS A 97 11.55 -0.60 0.21
C LYS A 97 11.79 0.24 -1.05
N ARG A 98 13.05 0.51 -1.39
CA ARG A 98 13.45 1.29 -2.58
C ARG A 98 13.03 0.61 -3.89
N ALA A 99 13.26 -0.70 -4.00
CA ALA A 99 12.90 -1.46 -5.19
C ALA A 99 11.37 -1.46 -5.43
N ALA A 100 10.58 -1.71 -4.38
CA ALA A 100 9.13 -1.68 -4.46
C ALA A 100 8.60 -0.29 -4.84
N GLU A 101 9.16 0.78 -4.27
CA GLU A 101 8.80 2.16 -4.60
C GLU A 101 9.12 2.54 -6.04
N SER A 102 10.32 2.21 -6.51
CA SER A 102 10.71 2.42 -7.91
C SER A 102 9.78 1.70 -8.89
N ASP A 103 9.44 0.45 -8.59
CA ASP A 103 8.57 -0.36 -9.43
C ASP A 103 7.10 0.12 -9.38
N MET A 104 6.61 0.61 -8.23
CA MET A 104 5.29 1.26 -8.15
C MET A 104 5.24 2.54 -9.00
N ASN A 105 6.28 3.39 -8.94
CA ASN A 105 6.34 4.60 -9.75
C ASN A 105 6.40 4.28 -11.25
N TRP A 106 7.07 3.19 -11.62
CA TRP A 106 7.06 2.69 -12.99
C TRP A 106 5.68 2.17 -13.40
N LEU A 107 5.01 1.38 -12.55
CA LEU A 107 3.66 0.90 -12.81
C LEU A 107 2.66 2.05 -12.97
N ARG A 108 2.74 3.08 -12.13
CA ARG A 108 1.88 4.27 -12.22
C ARG A 108 2.05 4.98 -13.56
N ARG A 109 3.29 5.18 -14.02
CA ARG A 109 3.56 5.79 -15.33
C ARG A 109 3.07 4.95 -16.50
N LYS A 110 3.13 3.62 -16.38
CA LYS A 110 2.78 2.70 -17.47
C LYS A 110 1.28 2.35 -17.55
N TYR A 111 0.59 2.29 -16.42
CA TYR A 111 -0.77 1.75 -16.32
C TYR A 111 -1.74 2.63 -15.51
N GLY A 112 -1.25 3.70 -14.86
CA GLY A 112 -2.02 4.51 -13.91
C GLY A 112 -2.75 5.69 -14.52
N GLY A 113 -3.31 5.50 -15.73
CA GLY A 113 -4.25 6.44 -16.33
C GLY A 113 -5.41 6.77 -15.38
#